data_AF-A0A2Z6B030-F1
#
_entry.id   AF-A0A2Z6B030-F1
#
_cell.length_a   1.000
_cell.length_b   1.000
_cell.length_c   1.000
_cell.angle_alpha   90.00
_cell.angle_beta   90.00
_cell.angle_gamma   90.00
#
_symmetry.space_group_name_H-M   'P 1'
#
loop_
_entity.id
_entity.type
_entity.pdbx_description
1 polymer ?
#
loop_
_entity_poly.entity_id
_entity_poly.type
_entity_poly.pdbx_seq_one_letter_code
_entity_poly.pdbx_strand_id
1 'polypeptide(L)'
;MPHHRTLVLCLALAVLLAGCTRIPTTLSPVPEALPDEASAYPPDAIHAMRGIIGHLQGETLRGTRFTPEAHHALAAHGFHYSGFRVTHHRLLRYAARADGPTGRTTSGAATLSDSNGRRAGIVYSSIYTVDENGVNIDMAQVTPIYTRTPVIRVFLVPKDGLPAPAATWTETYKTMRRLDSMPEGGLEDARPLDTHALAVFVLDRTAPDADVQLSLDIPELKRILPIVRLKSDDYRDYDGWRVAIVRVNPAMQAGL
;
A
#
# COMPACT_ATOMS: atom_id res chain seq x y z
N MET A 1 -0.74 20.67 -69.79
CA MET A 1 -1.64 20.14 -68.74
C MET A 1 -0.92 19.99 -67.39
N PRO A 2 -0.68 21.06 -66.60
CA PRO A 2 -0.08 20.93 -65.26
C PRO A 2 -0.84 21.65 -64.11
N HIS A 3 -2.06 22.16 -64.33
CA HIS A 3 -2.74 23.04 -63.35
C HIS A 3 -3.78 22.35 -62.45
N HIS A 4 -4.11 21.07 -62.66
CA HIS A 4 -5.14 20.39 -61.86
C HIS A 4 -4.64 19.70 -60.59
N ARG A 5 -3.33 19.46 -60.45
CA ARG A 5 -2.78 18.77 -59.27
C ARG A 5 -2.58 19.71 -58.07
N THR A 6 -2.40 21.01 -58.30
CA THR A 6 -2.14 21.98 -57.23
C THR A 6 -3.40 22.39 -56.47
N LEU A 7 -4.58 22.29 -57.11
CA LEU A 7 -5.85 22.73 -56.51
C LEU A 7 -6.42 21.69 -55.51
N VAL A 8 -6.13 20.41 -55.70
CA VAL A 8 -6.57 19.33 -54.80
C VAL A 8 -5.76 19.32 -53.49
N LEU A 9 -4.48 19.69 -53.54
CA LEU A 9 -3.63 19.73 -52.34
C LEU A 9 -4.00 20.89 -51.39
N CYS A 10 -4.47 22.02 -51.93
CA CYS A 10 -4.89 23.15 -51.10
C CYS A 10 -6.23 22.91 -50.38
N LEU A 11 -7.14 22.11 -50.96
CA LEU A 11 -8.43 21.79 -50.35
C LEU A 11 -8.29 20.79 -49.18
N ALA A 12 -7.32 19.87 -49.24
CA ALA A 12 -7.05 18.92 -48.17
C ALA A 12 -6.41 19.57 -46.93
N LEU A 13 -5.66 20.66 -47.11
CA LEU A 13 -5.02 21.38 -46.01
C LEU A 13 -5.98 22.29 -45.24
N ALA A 14 -7.06 22.76 -45.87
CA ALA A 14 -8.07 23.60 -45.23
C ALA A 14 -8.98 22.82 -44.26
N VAL A 15 -9.16 21.51 -44.45
CA VAL A 15 -9.99 20.66 -43.57
C VAL A 15 -9.26 20.31 -42.26
N LEU A 16 -7.92 20.39 -42.21
CA LEU A 16 -7.15 20.11 -41.00
C LEU A 16 -7.05 21.30 -40.02
N LEU A 17 -7.50 22.50 -40.42
CA LEU A 17 -7.41 23.72 -39.60
C LEU A 17 -8.74 24.13 -38.93
N ALA A 18 -9.84 23.41 -39.19
CA ALA A 18 -11.16 23.69 -38.59
C ALA A 18 -11.46 22.85 -37.33
N GLY A 19 -10.46 22.17 -36.77
CA GLY A 19 -10.62 21.22 -35.66
C GLY A 19 -10.16 21.72 -34.28
N CYS A 20 -10.03 23.02 -34.04
CA CYS A 20 -9.91 23.53 -32.67
C CYS A 20 -11.29 23.62 -32.03
N THR A 21 -11.87 22.46 -31.71
CA THR A 21 -13.01 22.41 -30.80
C THR A 21 -12.57 23.02 -29.48
N ARG A 22 -13.16 24.18 -29.15
CA ARG A 22 -13.04 24.80 -27.83
C ARG A 22 -13.40 23.72 -26.82
N ILE A 23 -12.42 23.26 -26.05
CA ILE A 23 -12.68 22.47 -24.86
C ILE A 23 -13.59 23.34 -24.00
N PRO A 24 -14.83 22.91 -23.68
CA PRO A 24 -15.68 23.68 -22.81
C PRO A 24 -14.97 23.81 -21.46
N THR A 25 -14.44 24.99 -21.16
CA THR A 25 -13.97 25.42 -19.84
C THR A 25 -15.15 25.75 -18.94
N THR A 26 -16.25 25.00 -19.05
CA THR A 26 -17.18 24.91 -17.93
C THR A 26 -16.43 24.14 -16.86
N LEU A 27 -15.91 24.87 -15.87
CA LEU A 27 -15.45 24.31 -14.61
C LEU A 27 -16.53 23.32 -14.17
N SER A 28 -16.16 22.04 -14.15
CA SER A 28 -17.01 20.96 -13.66
C SER A 28 -17.62 21.43 -12.34
N PRO A 29 -18.95 21.24 -12.11
CA PRO A 29 -19.57 21.67 -10.87
C PRO A 29 -18.71 21.21 -9.71
N VAL A 30 -18.40 22.15 -8.81
CA VAL A 30 -17.64 21.89 -7.58
C VAL A 30 -18.23 20.61 -6.99
N PRO A 31 -17.44 19.54 -6.82
CA PRO A 31 -17.95 18.28 -6.29
C PRO A 31 -18.76 18.59 -5.03
N GLU A 32 -19.94 17.98 -4.92
CA GLU A 32 -20.71 17.99 -3.69
C GLU A 32 -19.75 17.65 -2.55
N ALA A 33 -19.67 18.53 -1.55
CA ALA A 33 -18.71 18.37 -0.46
C ALA A 33 -18.95 17.00 0.17
N LEU A 34 -17.96 16.11 0.05
CA LEU A 34 -18.07 14.80 0.66
C LEU A 34 -18.10 14.98 2.18
N PRO A 35 -18.95 14.23 2.90
CA PRO A 35 -18.94 14.26 4.34
C PRO A 35 -17.54 13.88 4.86
N ASP A 36 -17.11 14.55 5.94
CA ASP A 36 -15.85 14.20 6.61
C ASP A 36 -16.01 12.94 7.48
N GLU A 37 -17.23 12.67 7.95
CA GLU A 37 -17.54 11.52 8.80
C GLU A 37 -17.91 10.28 7.98
N ALA A 38 -17.24 9.15 8.26
CA ALA A 38 -17.48 7.87 7.59
C ALA A 38 -18.92 7.33 7.76
N SER A 39 -19.61 7.74 8.82
CA SER A 39 -21.03 7.39 9.08
C SER A 39 -21.99 7.98 8.05
N ALA A 40 -21.62 9.08 7.40
CA ALA A 40 -22.44 9.79 6.42
C ALA A 40 -22.12 9.38 4.97
N TYR A 41 -21.22 8.43 4.75
CA TYR A 41 -20.83 8.01 3.39
C TYR A 41 -22.00 7.30 2.70
N PRO A 42 -22.18 7.47 1.37
CA PRO A 42 -23.19 6.74 0.62
C PRO A 42 -23.07 5.22 0.84
N PRO A 43 -24.15 4.51 1.22
CA PRO A 43 -24.09 3.09 1.57
C PRO A 43 -23.51 2.21 0.46
N ASP A 44 -23.81 2.52 -0.79
CA ASP A 44 -23.30 1.83 -1.96
C ASP A 44 -21.80 2.05 -2.18
N ALA A 45 -21.28 3.25 -1.88
CA ALA A 45 -19.85 3.53 -1.93
C ALA A 45 -19.08 2.74 -0.86
N ILE A 46 -19.64 2.66 0.35
CA ILE A 46 -19.10 1.80 1.43
C ILE A 46 -19.12 0.34 1.01
N HIS A 47 -20.21 -0.13 0.41
CA HIS A 47 -20.35 -1.51 -0.05
C HIS A 47 -19.35 -1.84 -1.17
N ALA A 48 -19.19 -0.95 -2.15
CA ALA A 48 -18.20 -1.11 -3.21
C ALA A 48 -16.77 -1.17 -2.65
N MET A 49 -16.42 -0.27 -1.73
CA MET A 49 -15.13 -0.25 -1.04
C MET A 49 -14.87 -1.56 -0.26
N ARG A 50 -15.84 -2.01 0.54
CA ARG A 50 -15.73 -3.27 1.28
C ARG A 50 -15.62 -4.48 0.35
N GLY A 51 -16.31 -4.44 -0.79
CA GLY A 51 -16.18 -5.43 -1.84
C GLY A 51 -14.75 -5.53 -2.37
N ILE A 52 -14.14 -4.40 -2.77
CA ILE A 52 -12.76 -4.32 -3.26
C ILE A 52 -11.77 -4.82 -2.20
N ILE A 53 -11.91 -4.35 -0.96
CA ILE A 53 -11.02 -4.76 0.14
C ILE A 53 -11.20 -6.24 0.47
N GLY A 54 -12.43 -6.74 0.51
CA GLY A 54 -12.74 -8.16 0.68
C GLY A 54 -12.04 -9.00 -0.39
N HIS A 55 -12.12 -8.59 -1.66
CA HIS A 55 -11.43 -9.26 -2.75
C HIS A 55 -9.90 -9.32 -2.51
N LEU A 56 -9.28 -8.21 -2.08
CA LEU A 56 -7.85 -8.18 -1.73
C LEU A 56 -7.49 -9.05 -0.52
N GLN A 57 -8.45 -9.32 0.37
CA GLN A 57 -8.33 -10.22 1.51
C GLN A 57 -8.56 -11.70 1.14
N GLY A 58 -9.00 -11.98 -0.09
CA GLY A 58 -9.44 -13.32 -0.51
C GLY A 58 -10.86 -13.66 -0.03
N GLU A 59 -11.64 -12.67 0.37
CA GLU A 59 -13.01 -12.80 0.87
C GLU A 59 -14.03 -12.35 -0.19
N THR A 60 -15.23 -12.93 -0.15
CA THR A 60 -16.35 -12.50 -1.01
C THR A 60 -17.41 -11.82 -0.15
N LEU A 61 -17.67 -10.54 -0.43
CA LEU A 61 -18.74 -9.81 0.22
C LEU A 61 -20.09 -10.11 -0.45
N ARG A 62 -21.07 -10.58 0.34
CA ARG A 62 -22.43 -10.82 -0.16
C ARG A 62 -23.00 -9.56 -0.82
N GLY A 63 -23.61 -9.73 -1.99
CA GLY A 63 -24.17 -8.62 -2.77
C GLY A 63 -23.10 -7.76 -3.45
N THR A 64 -21.85 -8.22 -3.54
CA THR A 64 -20.84 -7.65 -4.44
C THR A 64 -20.56 -8.64 -5.55
N ARG A 65 -20.59 -8.16 -6.80
CA ARG A 65 -20.14 -8.91 -7.98
C ARG A 65 -19.05 -8.11 -8.68
N PHE A 66 -18.13 -8.81 -9.31
CA PHE A 66 -17.08 -8.21 -10.12
C PHE A 66 -17.25 -8.69 -11.55
N THR A 67 -17.15 -7.79 -12.51
CA THR A 67 -16.95 -8.18 -13.90
C THR A 67 -15.60 -8.90 -14.05
N PRO A 68 -15.39 -9.69 -15.11
CA PRO A 68 -14.09 -10.31 -15.39
C PRO A 68 -12.96 -9.28 -15.48
N GLU A 69 -13.24 -8.09 -16.02
CA GLU A 69 -12.26 -7.00 -16.12
C GLU A 69 -11.86 -6.46 -14.74
N ALA A 70 -12.83 -6.14 -13.87
CA ALA A 70 -12.55 -5.69 -12.52
C ALA A 70 -11.79 -6.76 -11.71
N HIS A 71 -12.18 -8.02 -11.86
CA HIS A 71 -11.50 -9.14 -11.21
C HIS A 71 -10.04 -9.26 -11.64
N HIS A 72 -9.78 -9.22 -12.95
CA HIS A 72 -8.43 -9.28 -13.49
C HIS A 72 -7.58 -8.09 -13.06
N ALA A 73 -8.14 -6.88 -13.09
CA ALA A 73 -7.44 -5.66 -12.65
C ALA A 73 -7.01 -5.76 -11.18
N LEU A 74 -7.89 -6.24 -10.30
CA LEU A 74 -7.57 -6.42 -8.88
C LEU A 74 -6.55 -7.54 -8.64
N ALA A 75 -6.65 -8.65 -9.37
CA ALA A 75 -5.70 -9.76 -9.27
C ALA A 75 -4.28 -9.41 -9.75
N ALA A 76 -4.15 -8.50 -10.71
CA ALA A 76 -2.86 -8.12 -11.30
C ALA A 76 -1.94 -7.35 -10.34
N HIS A 77 -2.45 -6.83 -9.23
CA HIS A 77 -1.67 -5.99 -8.32
C HIS A 77 -0.64 -6.76 -7.47
N GLY A 78 -0.70 -8.10 -7.43
CA GLY A 78 0.34 -8.93 -6.81
C GLY A 78 0.47 -8.76 -5.29
N PHE A 79 -0.59 -8.30 -4.61
CA PHE A 79 -0.61 -8.23 -3.16
C PHE A 79 -1.92 -8.73 -2.56
N HIS A 80 -1.79 -9.40 -1.41
CA HIS A 80 -2.91 -9.94 -0.65
C HIS A 80 -2.85 -9.45 0.80
N TYR A 81 -3.99 -9.00 1.33
CA TYR A 81 -4.11 -8.47 2.69
C TYR A 81 -4.87 -9.44 3.61
N SER A 82 -4.64 -10.73 3.47
CA SER A 82 -5.31 -11.74 4.31
C SER A 82 -5.05 -11.47 5.80
N GLY A 83 -6.12 -11.45 6.59
CA GLY A 83 -6.08 -11.17 8.04
C GLY A 83 -5.96 -9.68 8.42
N PHE A 84 -5.85 -8.76 7.46
CA PHE A 84 -5.93 -7.33 7.73
C PHE A 84 -7.39 -6.89 7.90
N ARG A 85 -7.60 -5.78 8.60
CA ARG A 85 -8.91 -5.12 8.77
C ARG A 85 -8.77 -3.64 8.46
N VAL A 86 -9.81 -3.02 7.94
CA VAL A 86 -9.86 -1.57 7.71
C VAL A 86 -9.91 -0.86 9.06
N THR A 87 -8.93 0.00 9.33
CA THR A 87 -8.86 0.83 10.54
C THR A 87 -9.20 2.29 10.29
N HIS A 88 -8.93 2.76 9.07
CA HIS A 88 -9.28 4.10 8.64
C HIS A 88 -9.72 4.09 7.19
N HIS A 89 -10.73 4.87 6.86
CA HIS A 89 -11.23 5.02 5.49
C HIS A 89 -11.64 6.47 5.27
N ARG A 90 -11.27 7.00 4.10
CA ARG A 90 -11.68 8.32 3.65
C ARG A 90 -12.20 8.23 2.22
N LEU A 91 -13.43 8.65 2.01
CA LEU A 91 -14.00 8.82 0.68
C LEU A 91 -13.42 10.09 0.05
N LEU A 92 -12.91 9.99 -1.17
CA LEU A 92 -12.27 11.09 -1.91
C LEU A 92 -13.12 11.57 -3.09
N ARG A 93 -13.92 10.68 -3.67
CA ARG A 93 -14.87 11.01 -4.75
C ARG A 93 -16.08 10.11 -4.66
N TYR A 94 -17.24 10.67 -4.94
CA TYR A 94 -18.48 9.94 -5.22
C TYR A 94 -19.28 10.73 -6.25
N ALA A 95 -19.69 10.08 -7.34
CA ALA A 95 -20.46 10.74 -8.40
C ALA A 95 -21.36 9.74 -9.14
N ALA A 96 -22.50 10.22 -9.64
CA ALA A 96 -23.27 9.50 -10.64
C ALA A 96 -22.50 9.41 -11.96
N ARG A 97 -22.66 8.30 -12.69
CA ARG A 97 -22.15 8.15 -14.06
C ARG A 97 -23.11 8.83 -15.04
N ALA A 98 -22.58 9.22 -16.19
CA ALA A 98 -23.37 9.84 -17.26
C ALA A 98 -24.28 8.84 -18.00
N ASP A 99 -24.01 7.54 -17.90
CA ASP A 99 -24.65 6.48 -18.67
C ASP A 99 -25.91 5.89 -18.01
N GLY A 100 -26.25 6.29 -16.78
CA GLY A 100 -27.51 5.88 -16.16
C GLY A 100 -27.70 6.27 -14.70
N PRO A 101 -28.95 6.25 -14.21
CA PRO A 101 -29.30 6.66 -12.85
C PRO A 101 -28.75 5.73 -11.75
N THR A 102 -28.37 4.50 -12.11
CA THR A 102 -27.83 3.47 -11.20
C THR A 102 -26.31 3.39 -11.22
N GLY A 103 -25.67 4.02 -12.21
CA GLY A 103 -24.22 4.02 -12.37
C GLY A 103 -23.54 4.98 -11.41
N ARG A 104 -22.46 4.54 -10.78
CA ARG A 104 -21.67 5.33 -9.82
C ARG A 104 -20.18 5.19 -10.06
N THR A 105 -19.44 6.22 -9.67
CA THR A 105 -17.99 6.21 -9.58
C THR A 105 -17.60 6.63 -8.16
N THR A 106 -16.67 5.90 -7.57
CA THR A 106 -16.14 6.20 -6.24
C THR A 106 -14.62 6.10 -6.23
N SER A 107 -13.98 6.88 -5.36
CA SER A 107 -12.57 6.67 -5.02
C SER A 107 -12.35 7.02 -3.56
N GLY A 108 -11.38 6.38 -2.93
CA GLY A 108 -11.07 6.62 -1.53
C GLY A 108 -9.67 6.16 -1.17
N ALA A 109 -9.29 6.44 0.08
CA ALA A 109 -8.10 5.89 0.70
C ALA A 109 -8.50 5.04 1.90
N ALA A 110 -7.81 3.92 2.11
CA ALA A 110 -8.01 3.07 3.28
C ALA A 110 -6.66 2.73 3.92
N THR A 111 -6.65 2.68 5.24
CA THR A 111 -5.58 2.07 6.03
C THR A 111 -6.08 0.76 6.59
N LEU A 112 -5.28 -0.29 6.44
CA LEU A 112 -5.56 -1.62 6.96
C LEU A 112 -4.52 -2.00 8.00
N SER A 113 -4.91 -2.79 9.01
CA SER A 113 -3.97 -3.41 9.95
C SER A 113 -4.31 -4.87 10.27
N ASP A 114 -3.31 -5.69 10.56
CA ASP A 114 -3.50 -7.05 11.06
C ASP A 114 -3.36 -7.16 12.59
N SER A 115 -3.57 -8.36 13.14
CA SER A 115 -3.48 -8.62 14.59
C SER A 115 -2.07 -8.55 15.17
N ASN A 116 -1.03 -8.49 14.33
CA ASN A 116 0.36 -8.31 14.75
C ASN A 116 0.82 -6.85 14.62
N GLY A 117 -0.07 -5.95 14.21
CA GLY A 117 0.23 -4.53 14.05
C GLY A 117 0.87 -4.17 12.71
N ARG A 118 0.93 -5.09 11.73
CA ARG A 118 1.31 -4.70 10.37
C ARG A 118 0.29 -3.74 9.81
N ARG A 119 0.72 -2.76 9.02
CA ARG A 119 -0.17 -1.79 8.37
C ARG A 119 0.11 -1.66 6.87
N ALA A 120 -0.93 -1.33 6.13
CA ALA A 120 -0.86 -0.97 4.72
C ALA A 120 -1.83 0.17 4.43
N GLY A 121 -1.41 1.10 3.58
CA GLY A 121 -2.30 2.10 2.99
C GLY A 121 -2.63 1.72 1.55
N ILE A 122 -3.84 2.02 1.10
CA ILE A 122 -4.24 1.90 -0.30
C ILE A 122 -5.06 3.12 -0.73
N VAL A 123 -4.91 3.52 -1.99
CA VAL A 123 -5.91 4.31 -2.72
C VAL A 123 -6.68 3.33 -3.61
N TYR A 124 -7.99 3.51 -3.70
CA TYR A 124 -8.81 2.75 -4.63
C TYR A 124 -9.69 3.69 -5.47
N SER A 125 -10.06 3.22 -6.65
CA SER A 125 -11.14 3.79 -7.44
C SER A 125 -11.96 2.70 -8.07
N SER A 126 -13.26 2.92 -8.22
CA SER A 126 -14.13 1.99 -8.93
C SER A 126 -15.28 2.67 -9.66
N ILE A 127 -15.73 1.95 -10.68
CA ILE A 127 -16.92 2.24 -11.47
C ILE A 127 -17.85 1.04 -11.26
N TYR A 128 -19.09 1.30 -10.90
CA TYR A 128 -20.04 0.25 -10.57
C TYR A 128 -21.47 0.65 -10.89
N THR A 129 -22.35 -0.35 -10.84
CA THR A 129 -23.80 -0.20 -10.97
C THR A 129 -24.48 -0.75 -9.72
N VAL A 130 -25.51 -0.07 -9.24
CA VAL A 130 -26.34 -0.50 -8.11
C VAL A 130 -27.64 -1.09 -8.63
N ASP A 131 -28.00 -2.29 -8.18
CA ASP A 131 -29.27 -2.96 -8.47
C ASP A 131 -29.91 -3.52 -7.19
N GLU A 132 -31.05 -4.21 -7.33
CA GLU A 132 -31.77 -4.84 -6.22
C GLU A 132 -30.97 -5.93 -5.48
N ASN A 133 -29.94 -6.49 -6.14
CA ASN A 133 -29.11 -7.57 -5.63
C ASN A 133 -27.79 -7.06 -5.03
N GLY A 134 -27.48 -5.77 -5.17
CA GLY A 134 -26.35 -5.09 -4.55
C GLY A 134 -25.52 -4.27 -5.54
N VAL A 135 -24.19 -4.43 -5.49
CA VAL A 135 -23.23 -3.67 -6.29
C VAL A 135 -22.56 -4.58 -7.30
N ASN A 136 -22.63 -4.23 -8.57
CA ASN A 136 -21.82 -4.82 -9.64
C ASN A 136 -20.66 -3.90 -9.97
N ILE A 137 -19.44 -4.30 -9.62
CA ILE A 137 -18.20 -3.55 -9.87
C ILE A 137 -17.74 -3.82 -11.29
N ASP A 138 -17.86 -2.81 -12.14
CA ASP A 138 -17.54 -2.88 -13.56
C ASP A 138 -16.05 -2.69 -13.80
N MET A 139 -15.42 -1.78 -13.05
CA MET A 139 -13.98 -1.55 -13.03
C MET A 139 -13.52 -1.23 -11.61
N ALA A 140 -12.34 -1.72 -11.23
CA ALA A 140 -11.69 -1.35 -9.99
C ALA A 140 -10.18 -1.25 -10.18
N GLN A 141 -9.56 -0.31 -9.48
CA GLN A 141 -8.11 -0.15 -9.42
C GLN A 141 -7.71 0.13 -7.98
N VAL A 142 -6.56 -0.42 -7.59
CA VAL A 142 -5.98 -0.19 -6.27
C VAL A 142 -4.50 0.15 -6.43
N THR A 143 -4.02 1.09 -5.63
CA THR A 143 -2.60 1.45 -5.59
C THR A 143 -2.14 1.51 -4.14
N PRO A 144 -1.03 0.87 -3.77
CA PRO A 144 -0.51 0.93 -2.42
C PRO A 144 -0.01 2.34 -2.09
N ILE A 145 -0.23 2.76 -0.85
CA ILE A 145 0.37 3.96 -0.26
C ILE A 145 1.49 3.49 0.65
N TYR A 146 2.71 3.93 0.35
CA TYR A 146 3.88 3.64 1.16
C TYR A 146 4.17 4.80 2.11
N THR A 147 4.42 4.48 3.38
CA THR A 147 4.87 5.47 4.35
C THR A 147 6.36 5.76 4.19
N ARG A 148 6.75 7.00 4.45
CA ARG A 148 8.17 7.41 4.51
C ARG A 148 8.80 7.14 5.88
N THR A 149 7.96 7.00 6.90
CA THR A 149 8.37 6.78 8.29
C THR A 149 7.66 5.52 8.80
N PRO A 150 8.17 4.33 8.42
CA PRO A 150 7.54 3.09 8.82
C PRO A 150 7.68 2.86 10.32
N VAL A 151 6.65 2.29 10.95
CA VAL A 151 6.77 1.75 12.29
C VAL A 151 7.63 0.50 12.25
N ILE A 152 8.59 0.45 13.17
CA ILE A 152 9.54 -0.63 13.32
C ILE A 152 9.31 -1.29 14.68
N ARG A 153 9.29 -2.62 14.69
CA ARG A 153 9.37 -3.42 15.91
C ARG A 153 10.72 -4.12 15.93
N VAL A 154 11.42 -4.04 17.05
CA VAL A 154 12.70 -4.72 17.26
C VAL A 154 12.54 -5.73 18.38
N PHE A 155 13.08 -6.93 18.17
CA PHE A 155 13.23 -7.95 19.20
C PHE A 155 14.70 -8.21 19.46
N LEU A 156 15.04 -8.52 20.71
CA LEU A 156 16.38 -8.98 21.09
C LEU A 156 16.36 -10.50 21.16
N VAL A 157 17.08 -11.18 20.26
CA VAL A 157 16.99 -12.65 20.13
C VAL A 157 18.37 -13.31 20.26
N PRO A 158 18.50 -14.45 20.97
CA PRO A 158 19.80 -15.11 21.15
C PRO A 158 20.42 -15.54 19.82
N LYS A 159 21.72 -15.30 19.62
CA LYS A 159 22.43 -15.68 18.38
C LYS A 159 22.44 -17.19 18.13
N ASP A 160 22.61 -17.97 19.20
CA ASP A 160 22.73 -19.44 19.15
C ASP A 160 21.38 -20.15 18.98
N GLY A 161 20.27 -19.41 19.06
CA GLY A 161 18.91 -19.92 18.94
C GLY A 161 18.13 -19.36 17.74
N LEU A 162 18.81 -18.72 16.79
CA LEU A 162 18.15 -18.11 15.63
C LEU A 162 17.50 -19.20 14.76
N PRO A 163 16.17 -19.14 14.55
CA PRO A 163 15.48 -20.13 13.73
C PRO A 163 15.86 -19.98 12.26
N ALA A 164 15.68 -21.06 11.50
CA ALA A 164 15.70 -20.97 10.05
C ALA A 164 14.60 -20.01 9.55
N PRO A 165 14.78 -19.35 8.40
CA PRO A 165 13.79 -18.41 7.86
C PRO A 165 12.43 -19.09 7.59
N ALA A 166 11.35 -18.66 8.27
CA ALA A 166 10.03 -19.26 8.09
C ALA A 166 9.37 -18.85 6.77
N ALA A 167 8.40 -19.64 6.30
CA ALA A 167 7.71 -19.41 5.02
C ALA A 167 6.91 -18.10 5.00
N THR A 168 6.27 -17.77 6.13
CA THR A 168 5.40 -16.58 6.23
C THR A 168 5.93 -15.55 7.22
N TRP A 169 5.56 -14.29 7.01
CA TRP A 169 5.88 -13.20 7.93
C TRP A 169 5.34 -13.47 9.34
N THR A 170 4.11 -13.97 9.45
CA THR A 170 3.43 -14.22 10.74
C THR A 170 4.14 -15.28 11.57
N GLU A 171 4.64 -16.34 10.94
CA GLU A 171 5.42 -17.38 11.63
C GLU A 171 6.76 -16.84 12.11
N THR A 172 7.45 -16.06 11.27
CA THR A 172 8.71 -15.39 11.66
C THR A 172 8.46 -14.46 12.84
N TYR A 173 7.41 -13.62 12.80
CA TYR A 173 7.07 -12.69 13.88
C TYR A 173 6.76 -13.41 15.19
N LYS A 174 5.88 -14.42 15.16
CA LYS A 174 5.53 -15.21 16.35
C LYS A 174 6.76 -15.91 16.94
N THR A 175 7.67 -16.39 16.11
CA THR A 175 8.88 -17.06 16.58
C THR A 175 9.84 -16.08 17.23
N MET A 176 10.13 -14.94 16.60
CA MET A 176 11.00 -13.91 17.19
C MET A 176 10.40 -13.32 18.46
N ARG A 177 9.08 -13.11 18.52
CA ARG A 177 8.38 -12.66 19.73
C ARG A 177 8.52 -13.65 20.91
N ARG A 178 8.57 -14.96 20.65
CA ARG A 178 8.80 -15.96 21.72
C ARG A 178 10.24 -15.98 22.23
N LEU A 179 11.18 -15.61 21.38
CA LEU A 179 12.61 -15.52 21.70
C LEU A 179 13.00 -14.13 22.23
N ASP A 180 12.07 -13.18 22.26
CA ASP A 180 12.34 -11.80 22.62
C ASP A 180 12.79 -11.72 24.08
N SER A 181 13.97 -11.14 24.25
CA SER A 181 14.64 -10.89 25.53
C SER A 181 14.86 -9.41 25.77
N MET A 182 14.20 -8.54 24.98
CA MET A 182 14.30 -7.09 25.12
C MET A 182 13.83 -6.67 26.52
N PRO A 183 14.65 -5.92 27.30
CA PRO A 183 14.22 -5.36 28.58
C PRO A 183 13.06 -4.37 28.39
N GLU A 184 12.24 -4.17 29.43
CA GLU A 184 11.06 -3.29 29.38
C GLU A 184 11.39 -1.82 29.03
N GLY A 185 12.60 -1.37 29.38
CA GLY A 185 13.14 -0.03 29.02
C GLY A 185 13.92 0.01 27.70
N GLY A 186 14.04 -1.10 26.98
CA GLY A 186 14.94 -1.23 25.84
C GLY A 186 16.39 -1.51 26.25
N LEU A 187 17.32 -1.32 25.31
CA LEU A 187 18.75 -1.48 25.56
C LEU A 187 19.36 -0.16 26.01
N GLU A 188 19.96 -0.15 27.19
CA GLU A 188 20.73 1.01 27.70
C GLU A 188 22.23 0.92 27.38
N ASP A 189 22.73 -0.30 27.13
CA ASP A 189 24.12 -0.56 26.76
C ASP A 189 24.24 -1.65 25.70
N ALA A 190 25.43 -1.78 25.10
CA ALA A 190 25.68 -2.72 24.00
C ALA A 190 25.97 -4.16 24.42
N ARG A 191 26.18 -4.48 25.71
CA ARG A 191 26.62 -5.81 26.17
C ARG A 191 25.67 -6.94 25.77
N PRO A 192 24.33 -6.77 25.81
CA PRO A 192 23.42 -7.83 25.37
C PRO A 192 23.63 -8.24 23.90
N LEU A 193 24.17 -7.33 23.07
CA LEU A 193 24.43 -7.59 21.65
C LEU A 193 25.64 -8.49 21.41
N ASP A 194 26.45 -8.80 22.44
CA ASP A 194 27.52 -9.78 22.34
C ASP A 194 26.94 -11.18 22.10
N THR A 195 25.84 -11.51 22.79
CA THR A 195 25.17 -12.82 22.75
C THR A 195 23.86 -12.81 21.96
N HIS A 196 23.31 -11.62 21.65
CA HIS A 196 22.03 -11.47 20.96
C HIS A 196 22.14 -10.72 19.64
N ALA A 197 21.20 -10.97 18.75
CA ALA A 197 20.96 -10.21 17.53
C ALA A 197 19.68 -9.38 17.68
N LEU A 198 19.55 -8.36 16.84
CA LEU A 198 18.33 -7.58 16.72
C LEU A 198 17.51 -8.10 15.54
N ALA A 199 16.32 -8.63 15.81
CA ALA A 199 15.35 -8.95 14.76
C ALA A 199 14.47 -7.72 14.51
N VAL A 200 14.66 -7.08 13.35
CA VAL A 200 14.02 -5.84 12.96
C VAL A 200 12.86 -6.15 12.01
N PHE A 201 11.65 -5.74 12.40
CA PHE A 201 10.43 -5.90 11.62
C PHE A 201 9.91 -4.53 11.21
N VAL A 202 9.79 -4.32 9.91
CA VAL A 202 9.12 -3.14 9.34
C VAL A 202 7.63 -3.45 9.26
N LEU A 203 6.84 -2.85 10.15
CA LEU A 203 5.41 -3.15 10.29
C LEU A 203 4.56 -2.49 9.20
N ASP A 204 5.03 -1.37 8.65
CA ASP A 204 4.35 -0.72 7.53
C ASP A 204 4.88 -1.24 6.20
N ARG A 205 3.99 -1.40 5.22
CA ARG A 205 4.39 -1.74 3.86
C ARG A 205 5.29 -0.63 3.29
N THR A 206 6.43 -1.03 2.74
CA THR A 206 7.40 -0.11 2.10
C THR A 206 7.43 -0.31 0.59
N ALA A 207 7.90 0.70 -0.15
CA ALA A 207 8.07 0.61 -1.60
C ALA A 207 9.15 -0.44 -1.93
N PRO A 208 9.03 -1.20 -3.04
CA PRO A 208 9.94 -2.31 -3.35
C PRO A 208 11.43 -1.94 -3.35
N ASP A 209 11.76 -0.71 -3.74
CA ASP A 209 13.11 -0.15 -3.86
C ASP A 209 13.52 0.75 -2.68
N ALA A 210 12.66 0.90 -1.66
CA ALA A 210 12.98 1.75 -0.52
C ALA A 210 14.17 1.19 0.28
N ASP A 211 15.05 2.06 0.76
CA ASP A 211 15.99 1.73 1.82
C ASP A 211 15.33 1.96 3.19
N VAL A 212 15.60 1.08 4.15
CA VAL A 212 15.18 1.29 5.54
C VAL A 212 16.41 1.65 6.37
N GLN A 213 16.38 2.81 7.01
CA GLN A 213 17.41 3.27 7.91
C GLN A 213 16.89 3.23 9.34
N LEU A 214 17.63 2.57 10.22
CA LEU A 214 17.35 2.47 11.64
C LEU A 214 18.46 3.18 12.40
N SER A 215 18.10 4.17 13.21
CA SER A 215 19.01 4.75 14.20
C SER A 215 18.82 4.03 15.54
N LEU A 216 19.90 3.51 16.11
CA LEU A 216 19.88 2.87 17.42
C LEU A 216 20.30 3.90 18.46
N ASP A 217 19.41 4.18 19.42
CA ASP A 217 19.73 5.06 20.53
C ASP A 217 20.39 4.31 21.69
N ILE A 218 21.58 3.75 21.42
CA ILE A 218 22.43 3.12 22.41
C ILE A 218 23.72 3.96 22.45
N PRO A 219 24.08 4.61 23.58
CA PRO A 219 25.18 5.57 23.63
C PRO A 219 26.51 5.06 23.04
N GLU A 220 26.84 3.80 23.31
CA GLU A 220 28.05 3.14 22.82
C GLU A 220 27.99 2.93 21.30
N LEU A 221 26.82 2.57 20.75
CA LEU A 221 26.66 2.38 19.32
C LEU A 221 26.49 3.69 18.55
N LYS A 222 25.93 4.74 19.15
CA LYS A 222 25.77 6.05 18.50
C LYS A 222 27.08 6.61 17.97
N ARG A 223 28.20 6.30 18.62
CA ARG A 223 29.54 6.75 18.23
C ARG A 223 30.13 5.96 17.06
N ILE A 224 29.71 4.70 16.90
CA ILE A 224 30.37 3.71 16.06
C ILE A 224 29.51 3.35 14.84
N LEU A 225 28.21 3.21 15.05
CA LEU A 225 27.21 2.82 14.06
C LEU A 225 25.91 3.61 14.29
N PRO A 226 25.88 4.91 13.99
CA PRO A 226 24.71 5.74 14.24
C PRO A 226 23.47 5.30 13.43
N ILE A 227 23.69 4.65 12.29
CA ILE A 227 22.65 4.21 11.36
C ILE A 227 22.94 2.79 10.88
N VAL A 228 21.99 1.89 11.10
CA VAL A 228 21.90 0.60 10.42
C VAL A 228 21.06 0.81 9.16
N ARG A 229 21.67 0.66 7.98
CA ARG A 229 20.94 0.66 6.70
C ARG A 229 20.67 -0.78 6.30
N LEU A 230 19.40 -1.12 6.13
CA LEU A 230 18.96 -2.41 5.60
C LEU A 230 18.89 -2.31 4.08
N LYS A 231 19.83 -2.94 3.37
CA LYS A 231 19.77 -3.08 1.90
C LYS A 231 18.97 -4.32 1.53
N SER A 232 18.63 -4.45 0.24
CA SER A 232 17.87 -5.59 -0.31
C SER A 232 18.40 -6.96 0.12
N ASP A 233 19.73 -7.08 0.25
CA ASP A 233 20.38 -8.36 0.57
C ASP A 233 20.42 -8.64 2.08
N ASP A 234 20.10 -7.63 2.91
CA ASP A 234 20.16 -7.68 4.38
C ASP A 234 18.81 -8.04 5.00
N TYR A 235 17.74 -8.09 4.20
CA TYR A 235 16.39 -8.40 4.68
C TYR A 235 15.70 -9.46 3.84
N ARG A 236 14.76 -10.15 4.49
CA ARG A 236 13.76 -10.95 3.80
C ARG A 236 12.52 -10.11 3.57
N ASP A 237 12.08 -10.06 2.32
CA ASP A 237 10.85 -9.39 1.94
C ASP A 237 9.67 -10.37 1.95
N TYR A 238 8.62 -10.01 2.67
CA TYR A 238 7.33 -10.68 2.63
C TYR A 238 6.32 -9.69 2.06
N ASP A 239 6.26 -9.53 0.74
CA ASP A 239 5.32 -8.65 0.03
C ASP A 239 5.29 -7.18 0.51
N GLY A 240 6.47 -6.62 0.77
CA GLY A 240 6.69 -5.24 1.23
C GLY A 240 6.80 -5.10 2.75
N TRP A 241 6.64 -6.18 3.52
CA TRP A 241 6.93 -6.24 4.96
C TRP A 241 8.27 -6.92 5.19
N ARG A 242 9.27 -6.12 5.49
CA ARG A 242 10.66 -6.56 5.53
C ARG A 242 11.07 -6.97 6.94
N VAL A 243 11.87 -8.03 7.01
CA VAL A 243 12.44 -8.56 8.26
C VAL A 243 13.93 -8.72 8.09
N ALA A 244 14.72 -8.12 8.98
CA ALA A 244 16.16 -8.22 8.99
C ALA A 244 16.66 -8.77 10.32
N ILE A 245 17.76 -9.53 10.28
CA ILE A 245 18.49 -9.96 11.48
C ILE A 245 19.81 -9.22 11.50
N VAL A 246 19.93 -8.25 12.40
CA VAL A 246 21.12 -7.41 12.55
C VAL A 246 22.00 -7.99 13.65
N ARG A 247 23.18 -8.46 13.26
CA ARG A 247 24.21 -8.93 14.20
C ARG A 247 25.22 -7.80 14.43
N VAL A 248 25.14 -7.16 15.58
CA VAL A 248 26.15 -6.17 16.00
C VAL A 248 27.29 -6.93 16.69
N ASN A 249 28.53 -6.60 16.36
CA ASN A 249 29.71 -7.10 17.07
C ASN A 249 30.46 -5.89 17.66
N PRO A 250 30.18 -5.52 18.92
CA PRO A 250 30.78 -4.35 19.55
C PRO A 250 32.32 -4.44 19.63
N ALA A 251 32.86 -5.64 19.84
CA ALA A 251 34.29 -5.86 20.03
C ALA A 251 35.14 -5.64 18.77
N MET A 252 34.59 -5.92 17.57
CA MET A 252 35.33 -5.67 16.32
C MET A 252 35.40 -4.19 15.93
N GLN A 253 34.59 -3.32 16.54
CA GLN A 253 34.50 -1.92 16.14
C GLN A 253 35.23 -0.94 17.07
N ALA A 254 35.68 -1.38 18.26
CA ALA A 254 36.52 -0.59 19.16
C ALA A 254 38.03 -0.64 18.82
N GLY A 255 38.41 -1.40 17.79
CA GLY A 255 39.79 -1.56 17.31
C GLY A 255 40.13 -0.79 16.03
N LEU A 256 39.24 0.11 15.58
CA LEU A 256 39.44 1.06 14.47
C LEU A 256 39.43 2.49 15.05
#